data_AF-A0A7C2EJ83-F1
#
_entry.id   AF-A0A7C2EJ83-F1
#
_cell.length_a   1.000
_cell.length_b   1.000
_cell.length_c   1.000
_cell.angle_alpha   90.00
_cell.angle_beta   90.00
_cell.angle_gamma   90.00
#
_symmetry.space_group_name_H-M   'P 1'
#
loop_
_entity.id
_entity.type
_entity.pdbx_description
1 polymer ?
#
loop_
_entity_poly.entity_id
_entity_poly.type
_entity_poly.pdbx_seq_one_letter_code
_entity_poly.pdbx_strand_id
1 'polypeptide(L)'
;MVMRVFFGVSAASFSSATKGELARVMGERPCCLLSELAGLARVASRLVKEQDNPRLEMRTENAAVARKVFRLARAVFRERARLIVRQQ
;
A
#
# COMPACT_ATOMS: atom_id res chain seq x y z
N MET A 1 20.16 20.10 -23.62
CA MET A 1 19.22 18.98 -23.40
C MET A 1 20.05 17.71 -23.22
N VAL A 2 20.25 17.27 -21.98
CA VAL A 2 21.02 16.05 -21.70
C VAL A 2 20.01 14.95 -21.39
N MET A 3 19.75 14.08 -22.36
CA MET A 3 18.95 12.87 -22.17
C MET A 3 19.83 11.82 -21.49
N ARG A 4 19.71 11.70 -20.16
CA ARG A 4 20.28 10.56 -19.42
C ARG A 4 19.35 9.36 -19.59
N VAL A 5 19.72 8.45 -20.49
CA VAL A 5 19.08 7.13 -20.58
C VAL A 5 19.75 6.22 -19.55
N PHE A 6 19.11 6.01 -18.39
CA PHE A 6 19.49 4.95 -17.47
C PHE A 6 18.87 3.63 -17.94
N PHE A 7 19.59 2.85 -18.74
CA PHE A 7 19.34 1.40 -18.82
C PHE A 7 20.01 0.72 -17.62
N GLY A 8 19.40 0.89 -16.45
CA GLY A 8 19.69 0.06 -15.29
C GLY A 8 18.49 -0.83 -15.03
N VAL A 9 18.52 -2.08 -15.49
CA VAL A 9 17.65 -3.10 -14.88
C VAL A 9 18.22 -3.33 -13.47
N SER A 10 17.84 -2.49 -12.52
CA SER A 10 18.01 -2.81 -11.11
C SER A 10 17.04 -3.94 -10.82
N ALA A 11 17.55 -5.17 -10.86
CA ALA A 11 16.80 -6.34 -10.41
C ALA A 11 16.20 -5.99 -9.04
N ALA A 12 14.88 -6.14 -8.90
CA ALA A 12 14.19 -5.86 -7.66
C ALA A 12 14.88 -6.68 -6.54
N SER A 13 15.10 -6.07 -5.37
CA SER A 13 15.63 -6.81 -4.23
C SER A 13 14.75 -8.02 -3.94
N PHE A 14 15.33 -9.09 -3.37
CA PHE A 14 14.56 -10.27 -2.99
C PHE A 14 13.30 -9.91 -2.19
N SER A 15 13.42 -8.99 -1.22
CA SER A 15 12.28 -8.50 -0.44
C SER A 15 11.23 -7.80 -1.31
N SER A 16 11.64 -6.97 -2.27
CA SER A 16 10.71 -6.29 -3.18
C SER A 16 10.00 -7.28 -4.12
N ALA A 17 10.73 -8.26 -4.66
CA ALA A 17 10.16 -9.32 -5.49
C ALA A 17 9.13 -10.15 -4.70
N THR A 18 9.51 -10.65 -3.52
CA THR A 18 8.65 -11.45 -2.64
C THR A 18 7.41 -10.69 -2.19
N LYS A 19 7.56 -9.43 -1.77
CA LYS A 19 6.40 -8.56 -1.44
C LYS A 19 5.49 -8.36 -2.66
N GLY A 20 6.08 -8.24 -3.85
CA GLY A 20 5.35 -8.13 -5.11
C GLY A 20 4.49 -9.35 -5.42
N GLU A 21 5.01 -10.55 -5.14
CA GLU A 21 4.29 -11.82 -5.28
C GLU A 21 3.19 -11.98 -4.24
N LEU A 22 3.50 -11.80 -2.95
CA LEU A 22 2.53 -11.90 -1.86
C LEU A 22 1.42 -10.86 -1.97
N ALA A 23 1.67 -9.71 -2.60
CA ALA A 23 0.66 -8.70 -2.87
C ALA A 23 -0.44 -9.14 -3.86
N ARG A 24 -0.25 -10.26 -4.57
CA ARG A 24 -1.25 -10.84 -5.48
C ARG A 24 -2.18 -11.82 -4.77
N VAL A 25 -1.73 -12.45 -3.68
CA VAL A 25 -2.54 -13.32 -2.82
C VAL A 25 -3.51 -12.45 -2.02
N MET A 26 -4.78 -12.83 -1.94
CA MET A 26 -5.81 -12.11 -1.18
C MET A 26 -6.60 -13.11 -0.34
N GLY A 27 -6.94 -12.73 0.90
CA GLY A 27 -7.85 -13.53 1.72
C GLY A 27 -9.28 -13.49 1.17
N GLU A 28 -10.02 -14.58 1.35
CA GLU A 28 -11.40 -14.69 0.83
C GLU A 28 -12.45 -14.26 1.85
N ARG A 29 -12.16 -14.42 3.15
CA ARG A 29 -13.10 -14.11 4.23
C ARG A 29 -12.97 -12.67 4.70
N PRO A 30 -14.07 -12.02 5.13
CA PRO A 30 -14.02 -10.66 5.67
C PRO A 30 -13.04 -10.47 6.83
N CYS A 31 -12.92 -11.45 7.73
CA CYS A 31 -11.98 -11.40 8.84
C CYS A 31 -10.52 -11.37 8.35
N CYS A 32 -10.17 -12.13 7.32
CA CYS A 32 -8.83 -12.17 6.75
C CYS A 32 -8.46 -10.82 6.11
N LEU A 33 -9.40 -10.21 5.38
CA LEU A 33 -9.20 -8.89 4.76
C LEU A 33 -8.95 -7.81 5.82
N LEU A 34 -9.75 -7.80 6.89
CA LEU A 34 -9.58 -6.87 8.00
C LEU A 34 -8.25 -7.09 8.73
N SER A 35 -7.92 -8.34 9.07
CA SER A 35 -6.68 -8.68 9.77
C SER A 35 -5.45 -8.30 8.95
N GLU A 36 -5.46 -8.55 7.64
CA GLU A 36 -4.35 -8.20 6.77
C GLU A 36 -4.18 -6.69 6.64
N LEU A 37 -5.29 -5.95 6.47
CA LEU A 37 -5.25 -4.48 6.46
C LEU A 37 -4.73 -3.92 7.78
N ALA A 38 -5.18 -4.46 8.91
CA ALA A 38 -4.73 -4.06 10.24
C ALA A 38 -3.23 -4.32 10.44
N GLY A 39 -2.73 -5.47 9.98
CA GLY A 39 -1.30 -5.78 9.98
C GLY A 39 -0.48 -4.80 9.15
N LEU A 40 -0.90 -4.53 7.92
CA LEU A 40 -0.25 -3.54 7.05
C LEU A 40 -0.27 -2.14 7.66
N ALA A 41 -1.41 -1.71 8.21
CA ALA A 41 -1.53 -0.43 8.90
C ALA A 41 -0.59 -0.36 10.10
N ARG A 42 -0.49 -1.42 10.91
CA ARG A 42 0.35 -1.43 12.11
C ARG A 42 1.83 -1.18 11.83
N VAL A 43 2.32 -1.61 10.66
CA VAL A 43 3.74 -1.59 10.31
C VAL A 43 4.08 -0.44 9.35
N ALA A 44 3.17 -0.10 8.42
CA ALA A 44 3.45 0.83 7.32
C ALA A 44 2.68 2.16 7.42
N SER A 45 1.90 2.39 8.48
CA SER A 45 1.12 3.62 8.63
C SER A 45 1.74 4.66 9.55
N ARG A 46 1.40 5.91 9.29
CA ARG A 46 1.60 7.07 10.16
C ARG A 46 0.26 7.77 10.35
N LEU A 47 -0.13 7.96 11.60
CA LEU A 47 -1.29 8.80 11.92
C LEU A 47 -0.88 10.27 11.85
N VAL A 48 -1.56 11.04 11.02
CA VAL A 48 -1.44 12.49 10.96
C VAL A 48 -2.63 13.08 11.71
N LYS A 49 -2.36 13.72 12.85
CA LYS A 49 -3.34 14.40 13.68
C LYS A 49 -3.37 15.88 13.30
N GLU A 50 -4.21 16.23 12.33
CA GLU A 50 -4.59 17.61 12.05
C GLU A 50 -5.93 17.90 12.74
N GLN A 51 -6.14 19.13 13.22
CA GLN A 51 -7.30 19.50 14.05
C GLN A 51 -8.64 19.16 13.37
N ASP A 52 -8.76 19.40 12.06
CA ASP A 52 -10.01 19.22 11.32
C ASP A 52 -10.04 18.00 10.39
N ASN A 53 -8.91 17.33 10.18
CA ASN A 53 -8.82 16.25 9.19
C ASN A 53 -7.77 15.18 9.53
N PRO A 54 -7.96 14.41 10.62
CA PRO A 54 -7.06 13.32 10.95
C PRO A 54 -7.05 12.30 9.81
N ARG A 55 -5.86 11.86 9.41
CA ARG A 55 -5.70 10.86 8.35
C ARG A 55 -4.67 9.81 8.70
N LEU A 56 -4.88 8.61 8.18
CA LEU A 56 -3.92 7.53 8.23
C LEU A 56 -3.16 7.49 6.90
N GLU A 57 -1.88 7.84 6.92
CA GLU A 57 -1.01 7.73 5.75
C GLU A 57 -0.30 6.39 5.74
N MET A 58 -0.39 5.62 4.65
CA MET A 58 0.37 4.40 4.45
C MET A 58 1.39 4.60 3.33
N ARG A 59 2.67 4.35 3.60
CA ARG A 59 3.76 4.55 2.63
C ARG A 59 4.48 3.23 2.37
N THR A 60 4.76 2.94 1.10
CA THR A 60 5.53 1.76 0.70
C THR A 60 6.23 2.01 -0.62
N GLU A 61 7.49 1.56 -0.72
CA GLU A 61 8.28 1.56 -1.95
C GLU A 61 7.80 0.52 -2.97
N ASN A 62 6.96 -0.43 -2.55
CA ASN A 62 6.47 -1.49 -3.41
C ASN A 62 5.07 -1.17 -3.94
N ALA A 63 5.00 -0.86 -5.24
CA ALA A 63 3.74 -0.50 -5.90
C ALA A 63 2.66 -1.60 -5.84
N ALA A 64 3.04 -2.88 -5.78
CA ALA A 64 2.07 -3.96 -5.65
C ALA A 64 1.44 -3.99 -4.25
N VAL A 65 2.24 -3.74 -3.21
CA VAL A 65 1.74 -3.60 -1.83
C VAL A 65 0.79 -2.40 -1.73
N ALA A 66 1.13 -1.25 -2.31
CA ALA A 66 0.26 -0.08 -2.34
C ALA A 66 -1.12 -0.39 -2.96
N ARG A 67 -1.14 -1.09 -4.10
CA ARG A 67 -2.39 -1.54 -4.74
C ARG A 67 -3.18 -2.53 -3.88
N LYS A 68 -2.49 -3.42 -3.15
CA LYS A 68 -3.14 -4.36 -2.22
C LYS A 68 -3.79 -3.64 -1.05
N VAL A 69 -3.09 -2.70 -0.41
CA VAL A 69 -3.62 -1.84 0.66
C VAL A 69 -4.89 -1.12 0.18
N PHE A 70 -4.87 -0.52 -1.01
CA PHE A 70 -6.04 0.15 -1.56
C PHE A 70 -7.24 -0.79 -1.74
N ARG A 71 -7.02 -1.99 -2.28
CA ARG A 71 -8.07 -3.01 -2.45
C ARG A 71 -8.64 -3.48 -1.10
N LEU A 72 -7.77 -3.77 -0.13
CA LEU A 72 -8.16 -4.16 1.21
C LEU A 72 -8.97 -3.05 1.90
N ALA A 73 -8.51 -1.79 1.81
CA ALA A 73 -9.19 -0.65 2.39
C ALA A 73 -10.58 -0.43 1.77
N ARG A 74 -10.73 -0.52 0.43
CA ARG A 74 -12.05 -0.48 -0.21
C ARG A 74 -12.95 -1.62 0.26
N ALA A 75 -12.43 -2.83 0.39
CA ALA A 75 -13.23 -3.99 0.83
C ALA A 75 -13.72 -3.85 2.28
N VAL A 76 -12.86 -3.36 3.16
CA VAL A 76 -13.14 -3.21 4.60
C VAL A 76 -14.02 -1.99 4.89
N PHE A 77 -13.68 -0.82 4.35
CA PHE A 77 -14.36 0.44 4.68
C PHE A 77 -15.50 0.80 3.73
N ARG A 78 -15.51 0.28 2.50
CA ARG A 78 -16.49 0.63 1.45
C ARG A 78 -16.54 2.16 1.29
N GLU A 79 -17.73 2.75 1.38
CA GLU A 79 -17.96 4.20 1.28
C GLU A 79 -17.74 4.96 2.60
N ARG A 80 -17.38 4.27 3.70
CA ARG A 80 -17.20 4.89 5.03
C ARG A 80 -15.86 5.61 5.19
N ALA A 81 -14.94 5.47 4.24
CA ALA A 81 -13.64 6.12 4.28
C ALA A 81 -13.30 6.77 2.95
N ARG A 82 -12.82 8.02 3.00
CA ARG A 82 -12.26 8.70 1.83
C ARG A 82 -10.84 8.18 1.59
N LEU A 83 -10.66 7.45 0.49
CA LEU A 83 -9.35 6.94 0.09
C LEU A 83 -8.69 7.88 -0.93
N ILE A 84 -7.45 8.27 -0.66
CA ILE A 84 -6.64 9.12 -1.55
C ILE A 84 -5.35 8.37 -1.85
N VAL A 85 -5.05 8.18 -3.14
CA VAL A 85 -3.79 7.57 -3.59
C VAL A 85 -2.89 8.67 -4.13
N ARG A 86 -1.63 8.67 -3.72
CA ARG A 86 -0.58 9.55 -4.27
C ARG A 86 0.56 8.68 -4.76
N GLN A 87 1.03 8.92 -5.99
CA GLN A 87 2.28 8.36 -6.46
C GLN A 87 3.42 9.26 -5.97
N GLN A 88 4.45 8.67 -5.41
CA GLN A 88 5.70 9.33 -5.02
C GLN A 88 6.84 8.78 -5.86
#